data_AF-A0A367A4M7-F1
#
_entry.id   AF-A0A367A4M7-F1
#
_cell.length_a   1.000
_cell.length_b   1.000
_cell.length_c   1.000
_cell.angle_alpha   90.00
_cell.angle_beta   90.00
_cell.angle_gamma   90.00
#
_symmetry.space_group_name_H-M   'P 1'
#
loop_
_entity.id
_entity.type
_entity.pdbx_description
1 polymer ?
#
loop_
_entity_poly.entity_id
_entity_poly.type
_entity_poly.pdbx_seq_one_letter_code
_entity_poly.pdbx_strand_id
1 'polypeptide(L)'
;MRFSLTYPTVVLDPPAELLTAEGMGAIAAAAEEAGFAGIGFPEHPATPQSWRDGAGHDSVDPFLALTVAATATAGLRLLTFLTVLPYRNPFLLAKTTATLDRLSGGRLTLGVGTGYLEGEFAALGVDYAERNALFDEALEVLRLAWTGEPVDRVGRHFTAAGAVSRPTPVATPRPPVWIGGNSRLTRRRVAALAEGWAPVPTNPAQVQRRKTAQLESLDQLAGWIRELQEEREQLGRLAPADVLYMVTDADPLAEPERYLESVQRLADIGVTWLSLGVRGSSVAEVTDRLAEVGERVLARTAVPAPPPCTDADARAVAGLYAAYADALDRREFDRLDRVFAADVVAEYPGHERIDGLAALIAFMRGSHAEVVRTVHRVVDVAVTVDGDTATCTAAKRNDLYRDGDAVPTVVSGRYTDELVRAADGWRIRARRSRHS
;
A
#
# COMPACT_ATOMS: atom_id res chain seq x y z
N MET A 1 -8.23 3.68 -10.83
CA MET A 1 -7.28 2.54 -10.91
C MET A 1 -5.86 3.10 -10.78
N ARG A 2 -4.91 2.36 -10.18
CA ARG A 2 -3.49 2.77 -10.15
C ARG A 2 -2.66 1.86 -11.05
N PHE A 3 -1.57 2.38 -11.61
CA PHE A 3 -0.68 1.63 -12.51
C PHE A 3 0.73 1.61 -11.97
N SER A 4 1.38 0.46 -12.03
CA SER A 4 2.82 0.33 -11.79
C SER A 4 3.53 -0.14 -13.05
N LEU A 5 4.65 0.49 -13.38
CA LEU A 5 5.53 0.02 -14.45
C LEU A 5 6.34 -1.17 -13.95
N THR A 6 6.27 -2.33 -14.62
CA THR A 6 7.30 -3.35 -14.51
C THR A 6 8.48 -2.91 -15.38
N TYR A 7 9.65 -2.71 -14.77
CA TYR A 7 10.83 -2.22 -15.48
C TYR A 7 11.17 -3.13 -16.70
N PRO A 8 11.59 -2.58 -17.86
CA PRO A 8 11.78 -3.31 -19.11
C PRO A 8 12.93 -4.34 -19.15
N THR A 9 13.34 -4.88 -18.00
CA THR A 9 14.33 -5.97 -17.91
C THR A 9 13.70 -7.35 -17.93
N VAL A 10 12.37 -7.48 -18.05
CA VAL A 10 11.67 -8.79 -18.15
C VAL A 10 11.78 -9.38 -19.56
N VAL A 11 13.03 -9.47 -20.03
CA VAL A 11 13.52 -10.07 -21.28
C VAL A 11 14.91 -10.65 -21.02
N LEU A 12 15.41 -11.50 -21.91
CA LEU A 12 16.81 -11.92 -21.88
C LEU A 12 17.68 -10.88 -22.60
N ASP A 13 18.87 -10.64 -22.06
CA ASP A 13 19.89 -9.74 -22.61
C ASP A 13 19.31 -8.36 -22.99
N PRO A 14 18.72 -7.62 -22.03
CA PRO A 14 18.14 -6.31 -22.30
C PRO A 14 19.20 -5.34 -22.84
N PRO A 15 18.81 -4.34 -23.66
CA PRO A 15 19.73 -3.31 -24.14
C PRO A 15 20.55 -2.71 -23.01
N ALA A 16 21.87 -2.61 -23.20
CA ALA A 16 22.81 -2.24 -22.14
C ALA A 16 22.49 -0.88 -21.50
N GLU A 17 21.94 0.07 -22.26
CA GLU A 17 21.53 1.38 -21.75
C GLU A 17 20.41 1.31 -20.70
N LEU A 18 19.52 0.30 -20.77
CA LEU A 18 18.50 0.02 -19.75
C LEU A 18 19.10 -0.50 -18.44
N LEU A 19 20.38 -0.88 -18.43
CA LEU A 19 21.08 -1.40 -17.25
C LEU A 19 21.95 -0.33 -16.55
N THR A 20 21.95 0.89 -17.07
CA THR A 20 22.72 2.01 -16.50
C THR A 20 21.88 2.80 -15.49
N ALA A 21 22.53 3.47 -14.54
CA ALA A 21 21.84 4.36 -13.62
C ALA A 21 21.14 5.52 -14.34
N GLU A 22 21.75 6.06 -15.40
CA GLU A 22 21.17 7.13 -16.23
C GLU A 22 19.90 6.65 -16.94
N GLY A 23 19.95 5.51 -17.64
CA GLY A 23 18.80 4.95 -18.33
C GLY A 23 17.67 4.52 -17.38
N MET A 24 18.00 3.93 -16.23
CA MET A 24 17.02 3.63 -15.18
C MET A 24 16.36 4.89 -14.63
N GLY A 25 17.14 5.93 -14.35
CA GLY A 25 16.64 7.22 -13.87
C GLY A 25 15.71 7.89 -14.88
N ALA A 26 16.12 7.95 -16.15
CA ALA A 26 15.33 8.52 -17.23
C ALA A 26 13.97 7.80 -17.42
N ILE A 27 13.97 6.46 -17.39
CA ILE A 27 12.73 5.67 -17.50
C ILE A 27 11.83 5.86 -16.27
N ALA A 28 12.42 5.94 -15.07
CA ALA A 28 11.64 6.19 -13.86
C ALA A 28 10.98 7.57 -13.89
N ALA A 29 11.71 8.62 -14.28
CA ALA A 29 11.17 9.97 -14.45
C ALA A 29 10.05 10.00 -15.51
N ALA A 30 10.28 9.40 -16.68
CA ALA A 30 9.27 9.33 -17.74
C ALA A 30 8.01 8.56 -17.30
N ALA A 31 8.16 7.51 -16.49
CA ALA A 31 7.02 6.79 -15.93
C ALA A 31 6.22 7.67 -14.95
N GLU A 32 6.89 8.47 -14.11
CA GLU A 32 6.23 9.44 -13.22
C GLU A 32 5.46 10.48 -14.02
N GLU A 33 6.10 11.08 -15.03
CA GLU A 33 5.49 12.08 -15.93
C GLU A 33 4.29 11.53 -16.70
N ALA A 34 4.36 10.27 -17.14
CA ALA A 34 3.25 9.58 -17.81
C ALA A 34 2.08 9.24 -16.86
N GLY A 35 2.24 9.43 -15.54
CA GLY A 35 1.19 9.21 -14.55
C GLY A 35 1.17 7.82 -13.92
N PHE A 36 2.26 7.04 -14.03
CA PHE A 36 2.37 5.81 -13.25
C PHE A 36 2.43 6.14 -11.76
N ALA A 37 1.78 5.32 -10.94
CA ALA A 37 1.77 5.46 -9.49
C ALA A 37 2.91 4.66 -8.82
N GLY A 38 3.58 3.77 -9.55
CA GLY A 38 4.73 3.04 -9.03
C GLY A 38 5.60 2.39 -10.11
N ILE A 39 6.75 1.87 -9.69
CA ILE A 39 7.69 1.14 -10.54
C ILE A 39 8.22 -0.10 -9.81
N GLY A 40 8.34 -1.21 -10.54
CA GLY A 40 8.59 -2.55 -10.01
C GLY A 40 9.76 -3.27 -10.68
N PHE A 41 10.60 -3.92 -9.88
CA PHE A 41 11.71 -4.76 -10.35
C PHE A 41 11.60 -6.21 -9.83
N PRO A 42 11.73 -7.23 -10.70
CA PRO A 42 11.78 -8.62 -10.28
C PRO A 42 13.12 -9.01 -9.67
N GLU A 43 13.19 -10.20 -9.07
CA GLU A 43 14.40 -10.72 -8.44
C GLU A 43 14.68 -12.16 -8.87
N HIS A 44 15.81 -12.34 -9.55
CA HIS A 44 16.28 -13.60 -10.10
C HIS A 44 17.83 -13.63 -10.12
N PRO A 45 18.48 -13.83 -8.96
CA PRO A 45 19.93 -13.60 -8.80
C PRO A 45 20.82 -14.68 -9.44
N ALA A 46 20.31 -15.90 -9.64
CA ALA A 46 21.14 -17.05 -10.04
C ALA A 46 20.33 -18.10 -10.82
N THR A 47 19.74 -17.68 -11.94
CA THR A 47 18.78 -18.51 -12.66
C THR A 47 19.43 -19.72 -13.34
N PRO A 48 18.82 -20.92 -13.28
CA PRO A 48 19.30 -22.08 -14.01
C PRO A 48 19.23 -21.85 -15.53
N GLN A 49 20.20 -22.39 -16.27
CA GLN A 49 20.23 -22.30 -17.73
C GLN A 49 18.92 -22.81 -18.36
N SER A 50 18.35 -23.91 -17.85
CA SER A 50 17.08 -24.46 -18.33
C SER A 50 15.88 -23.52 -18.20
N TRP A 51 15.93 -22.57 -17.26
CA TRP A 51 14.90 -21.55 -17.13
C TRP A 51 15.11 -20.42 -18.15
N ARG A 52 16.38 -20.01 -18.37
CA ARG A 52 16.74 -19.03 -19.41
C ARG A 52 16.38 -19.55 -20.81
N ASP A 53 16.66 -20.82 -21.11
CA ASP A 53 16.33 -21.47 -22.39
C ASP A 53 14.81 -21.54 -22.66
N GLY A 54 13.98 -21.37 -21.62
CA GLY A 54 12.53 -21.41 -21.71
C GLY A 54 11.91 -20.02 -21.86
N ALA A 55 11.15 -19.62 -20.85
CA ALA A 55 10.47 -18.31 -20.79
C ALA A 55 11.07 -17.44 -19.67
N GLY A 56 12.38 -17.58 -19.45
CA GLY A 56 13.13 -16.82 -18.46
C GLY A 56 13.32 -15.36 -18.87
N HIS A 57 13.90 -14.58 -17.96
CA HIS A 57 14.26 -13.18 -18.15
C HIS A 57 15.39 -12.81 -17.21
N ASP A 58 16.14 -11.77 -17.52
CA ASP A 58 17.18 -11.29 -16.61
C ASP A 58 16.59 -10.36 -15.55
N SER A 59 17.33 -10.16 -14.46
CA SER A 59 16.97 -9.19 -13.41
C SER A 59 18.21 -8.51 -12.88
N VAL A 60 18.08 -7.23 -12.56
CA VAL A 60 19.06 -6.50 -11.74
C VAL A 60 18.73 -6.68 -10.25
N ASP A 61 19.66 -6.35 -9.36
CA ASP A 61 19.31 -6.27 -7.93
C ASP A 61 18.20 -5.22 -7.75
N PRO A 62 17.04 -5.61 -7.20
CA PRO A 62 15.89 -4.72 -7.17
C PRO A 62 16.08 -3.56 -6.19
N PHE A 63 16.87 -3.70 -5.12
CA PHE A 63 17.07 -2.63 -4.15
C PHE A 63 18.02 -1.56 -4.66
N LEU A 64 19.06 -1.95 -5.40
CA LEU A 64 19.94 -1.01 -6.09
C LEU A 64 19.16 -0.25 -7.17
N ALA A 65 18.39 -0.95 -8.00
CA ALA A 65 17.59 -0.32 -9.05
C ALA A 65 16.51 0.62 -8.50
N LEU A 66 15.81 0.21 -7.43
CA LEU A 66 14.84 1.08 -6.75
C LEU A 66 15.49 2.29 -6.08
N THR A 67 16.76 2.20 -5.66
CA THR A 67 17.50 3.37 -5.16
C THR A 67 17.71 4.40 -6.27
N VAL A 68 18.08 3.95 -7.48
CA VAL A 68 18.21 4.84 -8.65
C VAL A 68 16.85 5.49 -8.97
N ALA A 69 15.79 4.70 -9.04
CA ALA A 69 14.44 5.22 -9.28
C ALA A 69 14.02 6.22 -8.18
N ALA A 70 14.34 5.96 -6.91
CA ALA A 70 14.07 6.87 -5.80
C ALA A 70 14.72 8.24 -6.01
N THR A 71 15.97 8.27 -6.48
CA THR A 71 16.72 9.52 -6.68
C THR A 71 16.27 10.32 -7.90
N ALA A 72 15.60 9.67 -8.86
CA ALA A 72 15.14 10.30 -10.09
C ALA A 72 13.67 10.75 -10.04
N THR A 73 12.95 10.48 -8.95
CA THR A 73 11.49 10.65 -8.87
C THR A 73 11.06 11.18 -7.50
N ALA A 74 9.92 11.87 -7.44
CA ALA A 74 9.43 12.49 -6.20
C ALA A 74 8.26 11.73 -5.55
N GLY A 75 7.34 11.19 -6.35
CA GLY A 75 6.08 10.59 -5.92
C GLY A 75 5.94 9.10 -6.21
N LEU A 76 6.70 8.57 -7.18
CA LEU A 76 6.59 7.17 -7.60
C LEU A 76 6.79 6.21 -6.44
N ARG A 77 5.82 5.31 -6.26
CA ARG A 77 5.92 4.21 -5.31
C ARG A 77 6.97 3.20 -5.80
N LEU A 78 7.81 2.73 -4.90
CA LEU A 78 8.95 1.87 -5.20
C LEU A 78 8.59 0.44 -4.82
N LEU A 79 8.43 -0.46 -5.79
CA LEU A 79 7.97 -1.82 -5.56
C LEU A 79 9.07 -2.84 -5.87
N THR A 80 9.31 -3.75 -4.95
CA THR A 80 9.93 -5.03 -5.31
C THR A 80 8.85 -5.93 -5.91
N PHE A 81 9.13 -6.61 -7.02
CA PHE A 81 8.12 -7.39 -7.74
C PHE A 81 8.66 -8.74 -8.27
N LEU A 82 9.07 -9.68 -7.40
CA LEU A 82 8.97 -9.69 -5.93
C LEU A 82 10.32 -10.08 -5.33
N THR A 83 10.68 -9.54 -4.17
CA THR A 83 11.80 -10.05 -3.38
C THR A 83 11.45 -11.42 -2.79
N VAL A 84 12.35 -12.39 -2.94
CA VAL A 84 12.18 -13.73 -2.39
C VAL A 84 12.77 -13.75 -0.98
N LEU A 85 11.90 -13.73 0.03
CA LEU A 85 12.34 -13.64 1.44
C LEU A 85 13.32 -14.75 1.85
N PRO A 86 13.12 -16.02 1.44
CA PRO A 86 14.04 -17.10 1.81
C PRO A 86 15.48 -16.93 1.30
N TYR A 87 15.76 -16.05 0.35
CA TYR A 87 17.12 -15.90 -0.23
C TYR A 87 18.13 -15.20 0.68
N ARG A 88 17.70 -14.62 1.80
CA ARG A 88 18.56 -13.74 2.60
C ARG A 88 18.27 -13.78 4.08
N ASN A 89 19.25 -13.37 4.88
CA ASN A 89 19.05 -13.12 6.30
C ASN A 89 18.03 -11.98 6.51
N PRO A 90 17.03 -12.14 7.38
CA PRO A 90 15.96 -11.16 7.54
C PRO A 90 16.42 -9.83 8.16
N PHE A 91 17.46 -9.81 9.00
CA PHE A 91 18.00 -8.55 9.55
C PHE A 91 18.75 -7.74 8.50
N LEU A 92 19.46 -8.40 7.58
CA LEU A 92 20.07 -7.71 6.44
C LEU A 92 18.99 -7.10 5.54
N LEU A 93 17.93 -7.85 5.23
CA LEU A 93 16.80 -7.30 4.48
C LEU A 93 16.13 -6.14 5.22
N ALA A 94 15.90 -6.27 6.54
CA ALA A 94 15.30 -5.20 7.34
C ALA A 94 16.11 -3.90 7.24
N LYS A 95 17.44 -3.99 7.31
CA LYS A 95 18.35 -2.84 7.13
C LYS A 95 18.23 -2.23 5.74
N THR A 96 18.27 -3.06 4.70
CA THR A 96 18.17 -2.61 3.30
C THR A 96 16.85 -1.88 3.06
N THR A 97 15.72 -2.46 3.48
CA THR A 97 14.40 -1.88 3.27
C THR A 97 14.16 -0.63 4.09
N ALA A 98 14.63 -0.58 5.35
CA ALA A 98 14.50 0.63 6.17
C ALA A 98 15.35 1.77 5.60
N THR A 99 16.54 1.46 5.09
CA THR A 99 17.40 2.44 4.40
C THR A 99 16.71 2.98 3.14
N LEU A 100 16.22 2.11 2.25
CA LEU A 100 15.53 2.52 1.04
C LEU A 100 14.25 3.32 1.33
N ASP A 101 13.47 2.89 2.32
CA ASP A 101 12.28 3.61 2.77
C ASP A 101 12.64 5.04 3.20
N ARG A 102 13.69 5.22 4.00
CA ARG A 102 14.15 6.56 4.40
C ARG A 102 14.71 7.38 3.25
N LEU A 103 15.55 6.79 2.39
CA LEU A 103 16.12 7.49 1.23
C LEU A 103 15.04 7.97 0.26
N SER A 104 13.95 7.22 0.16
CA SER A 104 12.82 7.56 -0.72
C SER A 104 11.73 8.40 -0.04
N GLY A 105 11.82 8.69 1.26
CA GLY A 105 10.77 9.42 1.97
C GLY A 105 9.48 8.61 2.17
N GLY A 106 9.58 7.31 2.43
CA GLY A 106 8.43 6.45 2.74
C GLY A 106 7.74 5.84 1.52
N ARG A 107 8.39 5.83 0.35
CA ARG A 107 7.79 5.37 -0.91
C ARG A 107 7.89 3.86 -1.15
N LEU A 108 8.55 3.11 -0.27
CA LEU A 108 8.73 1.67 -0.43
C LEU A 108 7.42 0.90 -0.26
N THR A 109 7.18 -0.05 -1.17
CA THR A 109 6.32 -1.22 -1.00
C THR A 109 7.17 -2.45 -1.15
N LEU A 110 7.24 -3.25 -0.09
CA LEU A 110 7.99 -4.50 -0.12
C LEU A 110 7.08 -5.60 -0.68
N GLY A 111 7.16 -5.83 -2.00
CA GLY A 111 6.53 -6.98 -2.64
C GLY A 111 7.37 -8.23 -2.42
N VAL A 112 6.79 -9.25 -1.80
CA VAL A 112 7.47 -10.45 -1.34
C VAL A 112 6.89 -11.73 -1.90
N GLY A 113 7.76 -12.72 -2.12
CA GLY A 113 7.41 -14.06 -2.56
C GLY A 113 8.18 -15.13 -1.80
N THR A 114 7.68 -16.37 -1.87
CA THR A 114 8.35 -17.54 -1.29
C THR A 114 9.42 -18.13 -2.19
N GLY A 115 9.47 -17.74 -3.48
CA GLY A 115 10.37 -18.31 -4.48
C GLY A 115 9.92 -19.68 -4.98
N TYR A 116 10.23 -19.98 -6.24
CA TYR A 116 9.80 -21.23 -6.89
C TYR A 116 10.91 -21.97 -7.65
N LEU A 117 12.02 -21.30 -7.96
CA LEU A 117 13.15 -21.87 -8.72
C LEU A 117 14.13 -22.59 -7.80
N GLU A 118 14.02 -23.92 -7.70
CA GLU A 118 14.89 -24.76 -6.86
C GLU A 118 16.38 -24.56 -7.16
N GLY A 119 16.75 -24.29 -8.41
CA GLY A 119 18.15 -24.06 -8.76
C GLY A 119 18.71 -22.74 -8.21
N GLU A 120 17.89 -21.70 -8.04
CA GLU A 120 18.31 -20.47 -7.36
C GLU A 120 18.52 -20.72 -5.86
N PHE A 121 17.63 -21.49 -5.23
CA PHE A 121 17.79 -21.93 -3.84
C PHE A 121 19.10 -22.70 -3.63
N ALA A 122 19.39 -23.66 -4.52
CA ALA A 122 20.64 -24.41 -4.49
C ALA A 122 21.87 -23.50 -4.67
N ALA A 123 21.83 -22.56 -5.61
CA ALA A 123 22.93 -21.62 -5.86
C ALA A 123 23.19 -20.68 -4.67
N LEU A 124 22.12 -20.30 -3.94
CA LEU A 124 22.20 -19.44 -2.76
C LEU A 124 22.46 -20.21 -1.45
N GLY A 125 22.52 -21.55 -1.51
CA GLY A 125 22.79 -22.39 -0.35
C GLY A 125 21.62 -22.48 0.63
N VAL A 126 20.38 -22.32 0.17
CA VAL A 126 19.16 -22.37 1.00
C VAL A 126 18.35 -23.62 0.64
N ASP A 127 17.89 -24.38 1.63
CA ASP A 127 17.02 -25.52 1.38
C ASP A 127 15.64 -25.07 0.89
N TYR A 128 15.28 -25.50 -0.33
CA TYR A 128 13.99 -25.21 -0.94
C TYR A 128 12.79 -25.73 -0.14
N ALA A 129 12.96 -26.81 0.62
CA ALA A 129 11.90 -27.37 1.47
C ALA A 129 11.51 -26.40 2.58
N GLU A 130 12.45 -25.58 3.05
CA GLU A 130 12.23 -24.63 4.15
C GLU A 130 11.58 -23.32 3.73
N ARG A 131 11.47 -23.03 2.42
CA ARG A 131 11.08 -21.71 1.88
C ARG A 131 9.84 -21.10 2.51
N ASN A 132 8.83 -21.90 2.86
CA ASN A 132 7.61 -21.38 3.48
C ASN A 132 7.85 -20.98 4.94
N ALA A 133 8.61 -21.77 5.68
CA ALA A 133 8.95 -21.48 7.06
C ALA A 133 9.92 -20.29 7.15
N LEU A 134 10.88 -20.21 6.23
CA LEU A 134 11.78 -19.06 6.12
C LEU A 134 11.04 -17.78 5.71
N PHE A 135 10.04 -17.88 4.83
CA PHE A 135 9.19 -16.75 4.50
C PHE A 135 8.44 -16.20 5.72
N ASP A 136 7.81 -17.09 6.51
CA ASP A 136 7.07 -16.68 7.71
C ASP A 136 7.99 -16.08 8.77
N GLU A 137 9.14 -16.73 9.04
CA GLU A 137 10.16 -16.25 9.97
C GLU A 137 10.72 -14.89 9.54
N ALA A 138 11.05 -14.72 8.26
CA ALA A 138 11.58 -13.47 7.75
C ALA A 138 10.55 -12.34 7.86
N LEU A 139 9.28 -12.60 7.55
CA LEU A 139 8.22 -11.59 7.64
C LEU A 139 7.97 -11.15 9.10
N GLU A 140 8.06 -12.06 10.06
CA GLU A 140 7.99 -11.74 11.49
C GLU A 140 9.19 -10.86 11.90
N VAL A 141 10.41 -11.30 11.57
CA VAL A 141 11.65 -10.60 11.96
C VAL A 141 11.74 -9.22 11.32
N LEU A 142 11.31 -9.04 10.06
CA LEU A 142 11.26 -7.71 9.42
C LEU A 142 10.41 -6.73 10.25
N ARG A 143 9.23 -7.15 10.69
CA ARG A 143 8.34 -6.30 11.48
C ARG A 143 8.93 -5.94 12.83
N LEU A 144 9.53 -6.91 13.51
CA LEU A 144 10.22 -6.67 14.79
C LEU A 144 11.42 -5.73 14.59
N ALA A 145 12.25 -5.98 13.59
CA ALA A 145 13.42 -5.16 13.32
C ALA A 145 13.07 -3.71 12.93
N TRP A 146 11.93 -3.48 12.27
CA TRP A 146 11.48 -2.14 11.91
C TRP A 146 10.94 -1.30 13.07
N THR A 147 10.63 -1.91 14.22
CA THR A 147 10.28 -1.12 15.42
C THR A 147 11.49 -0.37 15.99
N GLY A 148 12.71 -0.86 15.70
CA GLY A 148 13.95 -0.33 16.27
C GLY A 148 14.20 -0.76 17.72
N GLU A 149 13.33 -1.60 18.28
CA GLU A 149 13.49 -2.22 19.60
C GLU A 149 14.44 -3.43 19.53
N PRO A 150 15.05 -3.83 20.66
CA PRO A 150 15.85 -5.05 20.72
C PRO A 150 15.04 -6.29 20.35
N VAL A 151 15.61 -7.14 19.48
CA VAL A 151 15.02 -8.41 19.06
C VAL A 151 15.85 -9.58 19.59
N ASP A 152 15.23 -10.40 20.43
CA ASP A 152 15.73 -11.70 20.86
C ASP A 152 15.01 -12.81 20.08
N ARG A 153 15.75 -13.55 19.25
CA ARG A 153 15.17 -14.61 18.41
C ARG A 153 16.22 -15.65 18.03
N VAL A 154 15.92 -16.92 18.29
CA VAL A 154 16.60 -18.04 17.65
C VAL A 154 15.78 -18.40 16.40
N GLY A 155 16.30 -18.07 15.23
CA GLY A 155 15.73 -18.46 13.94
C GLY A 155 16.36 -19.74 13.42
N ARG A 156 15.93 -20.18 12.23
CA ARG A 156 16.47 -21.41 11.60
C ARG A 156 17.94 -21.29 11.25
N HIS A 157 18.34 -20.13 10.72
CA HIS A 157 19.67 -19.87 10.17
C HIS A 157 20.40 -18.72 10.86
N PHE A 158 19.87 -18.22 11.98
CA PHE A 158 20.49 -17.13 12.73
C PHE A 158 20.08 -17.15 14.20
N THR A 159 20.89 -16.51 15.04
CA THR A 159 20.53 -16.19 16.43
C THR A 159 20.73 -14.69 16.64
N ALA A 160 19.71 -14.04 17.17
CA ALA A 160 19.71 -12.65 17.58
C ALA A 160 19.52 -12.57 19.10
N ALA A 161 20.39 -11.86 19.78
CA ALA A 161 20.32 -11.59 21.21
C ALA A 161 20.44 -10.07 21.42
N GLY A 162 19.33 -9.43 21.79
CA GLY A 162 19.22 -7.97 21.89
C GLY A 162 19.57 -7.23 20.59
N ALA A 163 19.28 -7.81 19.43
CA ALA A 163 19.67 -7.23 18.14
C ALA A 163 18.83 -5.98 17.83
N VAL A 164 19.47 -4.84 17.63
CA VAL A 164 18.79 -3.56 17.31
C VAL A 164 19.09 -3.18 15.87
N SER A 165 18.04 -2.96 15.06
CA SER A 165 18.19 -2.47 13.69
C SER A 165 17.81 -1.00 13.56
N ARG A 166 18.80 -0.13 13.31
CA ARG A 166 18.61 1.30 13.00
C ARG A 166 19.32 1.71 11.69
N PRO A 167 18.79 2.68 10.93
CA PRO A 167 17.58 3.43 11.21
C PRO A 167 16.31 2.59 11.01
N THR A 168 15.20 3.00 11.65
CA THR A 168 13.86 2.47 11.37
C THR A 168 13.30 3.11 10.10
N PRO A 169 12.32 2.49 9.43
CA PRO A 169 11.60 3.13 8.33
C PRO A 169 10.94 4.45 8.75
N VAL A 170 10.69 5.34 7.78
CA VAL A 170 9.90 6.57 7.99
C VAL A 170 8.40 6.34 7.74
N ALA A 171 8.07 5.38 6.87
CA ALA A 171 6.68 4.98 6.65
C ALA A 171 6.04 4.47 7.94
N THR A 172 4.86 5.01 8.27
CA THR A 172 4.10 4.64 9.48
C THR A 172 2.88 3.78 9.10
N PRO A 173 2.61 2.66 9.81
CA PRO A 173 3.40 2.11 10.92
C PRO A 173 4.71 1.43 10.47
N ARG A 174 4.84 1.11 9.19
CA ARG A 174 6.01 0.49 8.53
C ARG A 174 5.80 0.50 7.02
N PRO A 175 6.81 0.14 6.20
CA PRO A 175 6.61 -0.05 4.77
C PRO A 175 5.50 -1.09 4.51
N PRO A 176 4.54 -0.80 3.61
CA PRO A 176 3.53 -1.76 3.20
C PRO A 176 4.16 -3.00 2.58
N VAL A 177 3.65 -4.17 2.98
CA VAL A 177 4.07 -5.46 2.43
C VAL A 177 2.99 -5.98 1.51
N TRP A 178 3.37 -6.33 0.28
CA TRP A 178 2.49 -7.00 -0.68
C TRP A 178 2.99 -8.43 -0.90
N ILE A 179 2.12 -9.43 -0.82
CA ILE A 179 2.56 -10.83 -0.97
C ILE A 179 2.08 -11.37 -2.32
N GLY A 180 2.98 -11.96 -3.09
CA GLY A 180 2.63 -12.58 -4.36
C GLY A 180 2.34 -14.07 -4.31
N GLY A 181 1.60 -14.52 -5.32
CA GLY A 181 1.20 -15.91 -5.53
C GLY A 181 -0.27 -16.17 -5.20
N ASN A 182 -0.77 -17.33 -5.62
CA ASN A 182 -2.20 -17.63 -5.66
C ASN A 182 -2.63 -18.67 -4.62
N SER A 183 -1.69 -19.27 -3.88
CA SER A 183 -2.01 -20.35 -2.95
C SER A 183 -2.93 -19.87 -1.82
N ARG A 184 -3.75 -20.78 -1.26
CA ARG A 184 -4.55 -20.47 -0.06
C ARG A 184 -3.69 -20.01 1.11
N LEU A 185 -2.49 -20.57 1.27
CA LEU A 185 -1.51 -20.15 2.28
C LEU A 185 -1.09 -18.69 2.05
N THR A 186 -0.82 -18.30 0.80
CA THR A 186 -0.52 -16.90 0.44
C THR A 186 -1.68 -15.99 0.82
N ARG A 187 -2.92 -16.31 0.46
CA ARG A 187 -4.08 -15.47 0.78
C ARG A 187 -4.30 -15.32 2.28
N ARG A 188 -4.10 -16.39 3.07
CA ARG A 188 -4.13 -16.32 4.54
C ARG A 188 -3.06 -15.38 5.10
N ARG A 189 -1.83 -15.46 4.57
CA ARG A 189 -0.74 -14.53 4.95
C ARG A 189 -1.12 -13.09 4.61
N VAL A 190 -1.73 -12.84 3.45
CA VAL A 190 -2.21 -11.49 3.10
C VAL A 190 -3.27 -11.05 4.09
N ALA A 191 -4.27 -11.90 4.36
CA ALA A 191 -5.38 -11.57 5.24
C ALA A 191 -4.90 -11.15 6.63
N ALA A 192 -3.98 -11.92 7.22
CA ALA A 192 -3.51 -11.67 8.57
C ALA A 192 -2.43 -10.58 8.65
N LEU A 193 -1.51 -10.54 7.68
CA LEU A 193 -0.22 -9.89 7.87
C LEU A 193 0.07 -8.77 6.87
N ALA A 194 -0.48 -8.79 5.65
CA ALA A 194 -0.04 -7.89 4.58
C ALA A 194 -1.01 -6.74 4.27
N GLU A 195 -0.50 -5.75 3.55
CA GLU A 195 -1.26 -4.59 3.08
C GLU A 195 -1.75 -4.78 1.64
N GLY A 196 -1.17 -5.72 0.89
CA GLY A 196 -1.62 -6.04 -0.46
C GLY A 196 -1.32 -7.46 -0.91
N TRP A 197 -1.94 -7.82 -2.02
CA TRP A 197 -1.84 -9.12 -2.68
C TRP A 197 -1.46 -8.92 -4.14
N ALA A 198 -0.50 -9.69 -4.63
CA ALA A 198 -0.11 -9.74 -6.04
C ALA A 198 -0.44 -11.12 -6.62
N PRO A 199 -1.72 -11.41 -6.95
CA PRO A 199 -2.08 -12.60 -7.71
C PRO A 199 -1.42 -12.60 -9.08
N VAL A 200 -1.09 -13.78 -9.56
CA VAL A 200 -0.45 -13.97 -10.87
C VAL A 200 -1.40 -14.73 -11.78
N PRO A 201 -1.77 -14.21 -12.96
CA PRO A 201 -2.52 -14.99 -13.93
C PRO A 201 -1.71 -16.23 -14.29
N THR A 202 -2.36 -17.40 -14.26
CA THR A 202 -1.67 -18.67 -14.54
C THR A 202 -2.57 -19.59 -15.34
N ASN A 203 -2.07 -20.02 -16.49
CA ASN A 203 -2.63 -21.13 -17.24
C ASN A 203 -2.01 -22.48 -16.76
N PRO A 204 -2.51 -23.64 -17.20
CA PRO A 204 -2.03 -24.95 -16.72
C PRO A 204 -0.51 -25.15 -16.92
N ALA A 205 0.04 -24.66 -18.03
CA ALA A 205 1.47 -24.73 -18.33
C ALA A 205 2.32 -23.85 -17.38
N GLN A 206 1.75 -22.76 -16.85
CA GLN A 206 2.40 -21.86 -15.91
C GLN A 206 2.25 -22.31 -14.45
N VAL A 207 1.20 -23.07 -14.10
CA VAL A 207 0.99 -23.63 -12.75
C VAL A 207 2.16 -24.52 -12.34
N GLN A 208 2.61 -25.42 -13.22
CA GLN A 208 3.75 -26.29 -12.94
C GLN A 208 5.07 -25.49 -12.81
N ARG A 209 5.24 -24.44 -13.62
CA ARG A 209 6.46 -23.62 -13.63
C ARG A 209 6.56 -22.70 -12.41
N ARG A 210 5.46 -22.03 -12.05
CA ARG A 210 5.40 -21.02 -10.97
C ARG A 210 4.99 -21.62 -9.61
N LYS A 211 4.64 -22.91 -9.57
CA LYS A 211 4.25 -23.67 -8.35
C LYS A 211 3.22 -22.94 -7.49
N THR A 212 2.19 -22.41 -8.15
CA THR A 212 1.12 -21.62 -7.54
C THR A 212 -0.25 -22.16 -7.96
N ALA A 213 -1.32 -21.84 -7.22
CA ALA A 213 -2.67 -22.23 -7.59
C ALA A 213 -3.07 -21.59 -8.94
N GLN A 214 -3.81 -22.35 -9.73
CA GLN A 214 -4.32 -21.94 -11.04
C GLN A 214 -5.31 -20.78 -10.90
N LEU A 215 -5.11 -19.74 -11.70
CA LEU A 215 -6.00 -18.60 -11.80
C LEU A 215 -6.31 -18.33 -13.27
N GLU A 216 -7.46 -18.84 -13.73
CA GLU A 216 -7.83 -18.89 -15.14
C GLU A 216 -8.95 -17.92 -15.54
N SER A 217 -9.71 -17.42 -14.57
CA SER A 217 -10.84 -16.54 -14.85
C SER A 217 -10.94 -15.37 -13.86
N LEU A 218 -11.56 -14.29 -14.34
CA LEU A 218 -11.87 -13.13 -13.50
C LEU A 218 -12.90 -13.46 -12.41
N ASP A 219 -13.82 -14.40 -12.65
CA ASP A 219 -14.78 -14.85 -11.63
C ASP A 219 -14.07 -15.54 -10.46
N GLN A 220 -13.04 -16.35 -10.76
CA GLN A 220 -12.22 -16.99 -9.75
C GLN A 220 -11.42 -15.96 -8.95
N LEU A 221 -10.84 -14.96 -9.64
CA LEU A 221 -10.16 -13.83 -8.99
C LEU A 221 -11.11 -13.07 -8.07
N ALA A 222 -12.31 -12.72 -8.56
CA ALA A 222 -13.34 -12.01 -7.81
C ALA A 222 -13.76 -12.79 -6.55
N GLY A 223 -13.93 -14.11 -6.67
CA GLY A 223 -14.21 -14.98 -5.52
C GLY A 223 -13.10 -14.94 -4.47
N TRP A 224 -11.85 -15.04 -4.90
CA TRP A 224 -10.70 -14.98 -3.99
C TRP A 224 -10.46 -13.61 -3.37
N ILE A 225 -10.73 -12.52 -4.09
CA ILE A 225 -10.69 -11.16 -3.52
C ILE A 225 -11.76 -11.05 -2.42
N ARG A 226 -12.98 -11.53 -2.67
CA ARG A 226 -14.06 -11.49 -1.68
C ARG A 226 -13.71 -12.30 -0.42
N GLU A 227 -13.27 -13.55 -0.59
CA GLU A 227 -12.79 -14.40 0.51
C GLU A 227 -11.67 -13.72 1.32
N LEU A 228 -10.72 -13.08 0.63
CA LEU A 228 -9.63 -12.36 1.27
C LEU A 228 -10.14 -11.19 2.12
N GLN A 229 -11.05 -10.37 1.61
CA GLN A 229 -11.58 -9.23 2.38
C GLN A 229 -12.42 -9.71 3.56
N GLU A 230 -13.25 -10.75 3.39
CA GLU A 230 -14.00 -11.37 4.49
C GLU A 230 -13.08 -11.90 5.60
N GLU A 231 -11.99 -12.59 5.25
CA GLU A 231 -11.02 -13.08 6.23
C GLU A 231 -10.29 -11.92 6.94
N ARG A 232 -9.99 -10.83 6.23
CA ARG A 232 -9.41 -9.61 6.84
C ARG A 232 -10.36 -8.96 7.84
N GLU A 233 -11.63 -8.85 7.49
CA GLU A 233 -12.66 -8.30 8.38
C GLU A 233 -12.81 -9.13 9.65
N GLN A 234 -12.82 -10.47 9.53
CA GLN A 234 -12.85 -11.38 10.68
C GLN A 234 -11.63 -11.21 11.60
N LEU A 235 -10.48 -10.84 11.05
CA LEU A 235 -9.25 -10.54 11.80
C LEU A 235 -9.19 -9.09 12.29
N GLY A 236 -10.26 -8.30 12.13
CA GLY A 236 -10.32 -6.90 12.56
C GLY A 236 -9.53 -5.93 11.66
N ARG A 237 -9.05 -6.39 10.50
CA ARG A 237 -8.31 -5.57 9.52
C ARG A 237 -9.26 -4.94 8.50
N LEU A 238 -9.95 -3.89 8.95
CA LEU A 238 -11.03 -3.22 8.18
C LEU A 238 -10.58 -2.40 6.95
N ALA A 239 -9.28 -2.23 6.73
CA ALA A 239 -8.76 -1.61 5.52
C ALA A 239 -8.62 -2.69 4.43
N PRO A 240 -9.23 -2.50 3.25
CA PRO A 240 -9.12 -3.48 2.19
C PRO A 240 -7.66 -3.66 1.79
N ALA A 241 -7.28 -4.89 1.43
CA ALA A 241 -5.97 -5.12 0.83
C ALA A 241 -5.90 -4.46 -0.56
N ASP A 242 -4.76 -3.87 -0.90
CA ASP A 242 -4.44 -3.57 -2.29
C ASP A 242 -4.34 -4.88 -3.09
N VAL A 243 -4.79 -4.85 -4.35
CA VAL A 243 -4.71 -6.01 -5.25
C VAL A 243 -4.02 -5.57 -6.52
N LEU A 244 -2.80 -6.05 -6.73
CA LEU A 244 -1.98 -5.82 -7.91
C LEU A 244 -2.17 -6.98 -8.90
N TYR A 245 -2.72 -6.68 -10.06
CA TYR A 245 -2.93 -7.66 -11.13
C TYR A 245 -2.35 -7.16 -12.46
N MET A 246 -2.65 -7.84 -13.57
CA MET A 246 -2.24 -7.44 -14.90
C MET A 246 -3.34 -7.73 -15.91
N VAL A 247 -3.51 -6.85 -16.89
CA VAL A 247 -4.34 -7.14 -18.07
C VAL A 247 -3.60 -8.17 -18.91
N THR A 248 -4.32 -9.18 -19.42
CA THR A 248 -3.71 -10.33 -20.11
C THR A 248 -4.26 -10.57 -21.50
N ASP A 249 -5.32 -9.87 -21.86
CA ASP A 249 -6.13 -10.11 -23.06
C ASP A 249 -6.16 -8.93 -24.04
N ALA A 250 -5.46 -7.84 -23.75
CA ALA A 250 -5.32 -6.68 -24.64
C ALA A 250 -3.96 -5.99 -24.43
N ASP A 251 -3.42 -5.39 -25.50
CA ASP A 251 -2.26 -4.52 -25.45
C ASP A 251 -2.69 -3.05 -25.28
N PRO A 252 -2.07 -2.27 -24.36
CA PRO A 252 -2.50 -0.90 -24.07
C PRO A 252 -2.30 0.08 -25.23
N LEU A 253 -1.37 -0.19 -26.16
CA LEU A 253 -1.07 0.71 -27.28
C LEU A 253 -1.73 0.24 -28.58
N ALA A 254 -1.78 -1.08 -28.81
CA ALA A 254 -2.40 -1.65 -30.00
C ALA A 254 -3.93 -1.74 -29.89
N GLU A 255 -4.48 -2.00 -28.69
CA GLU A 255 -5.91 -2.20 -28.43
C GLU A 255 -6.41 -1.35 -27.24
N PRO A 256 -6.22 -0.01 -27.22
CA PRO A 256 -6.45 0.82 -26.04
C PRO A 256 -7.89 0.75 -25.51
N GLU A 257 -8.90 0.70 -26.38
CA GLU A 257 -10.30 0.63 -25.91
C GLU A 257 -10.62 -0.69 -25.21
N ARG A 258 -10.18 -1.81 -25.79
CA ARG A 258 -10.34 -3.14 -25.17
C ARG A 258 -9.53 -3.27 -23.89
N TYR A 259 -8.35 -2.65 -23.84
CA TYR A 259 -7.54 -2.57 -22.63
C TYR A 259 -8.30 -1.80 -21.53
N LEU A 260 -8.89 -0.64 -21.84
CA LEU A 260 -9.68 0.15 -20.88
C LEU A 260 -10.94 -0.57 -20.39
N GLU A 261 -11.64 -1.29 -21.27
CA GLU A 261 -12.75 -2.17 -20.85
C GLU A 261 -12.27 -3.23 -19.85
N SER A 262 -11.11 -3.83 -20.09
CA SER A 262 -10.51 -4.83 -19.19
C SER A 262 -10.07 -4.21 -17.87
N VAL A 263 -9.52 -2.98 -17.89
CA VAL A 263 -9.23 -2.20 -16.68
C VAL A 263 -10.48 -2.01 -15.83
N GLN A 264 -11.61 -1.62 -16.45
CA GLN A 264 -12.86 -1.40 -15.75
C GLN A 264 -13.38 -2.70 -15.12
N ARG A 265 -13.38 -3.81 -15.89
CA ARG A 265 -13.80 -5.13 -15.38
C ARG A 265 -12.95 -5.58 -14.18
N LEU A 266 -11.66 -5.32 -14.20
CA LEU A 266 -10.76 -5.61 -13.07
C LEU A 266 -11.06 -4.71 -11.87
N ALA A 267 -11.32 -3.42 -12.09
CA ALA A 267 -11.72 -2.50 -11.04
C ALA A 267 -13.02 -2.94 -10.36
N ASP A 268 -14.03 -3.38 -11.13
CA ASP A 268 -15.34 -3.81 -10.65
C ASP A 268 -15.27 -5.02 -9.71
N ILE A 269 -14.25 -5.87 -9.86
CA ILE A 269 -14.03 -7.05 -9.00
C ILE A 269 -13.06 -6.79 -7.84
N GLY A 270 -12.62 -5.53 -7.66
CA GLY A 270 -11.79 -5.10 -6.52
C GLY A 270 -10.29 -5.12 -6.77
N VAL A 271 -9.82 -5.17 -8.02
CA VAL A 271 -8.41 -4.89 -8.34
C VAL A 271 -8.14 -3.39 -8.16
N THR A 272 -7.07 -3.04 -7.44
CA THR A 272 -6.73 -1.64 -7.13
C THR A 272 -5.50 -1.14 -7.89
N TRP A 273 -4.62 -2.06 -8.31
CA TRP A 273 -3.42 -1.77 -9.08
C TRP A 273 -3.27 -2.70 -10.29
N LEU A 274 -2.72 -2.15 -11.37
CA LEU A 274 -2.31 -2.90 -12.56
C LEU A 274 -0.81 -2.76 -12.81
N SER A 275 -0.12 -3.88 -12.96
CA SER A 275 1.27 -3.94 -13.40
C SER A 275 1.32 -4.00 -14.92
N LEU A 276 2.03 -3.06 -15.55
CA LEU A 276 2.20 -2.99 -16.98
C LEU A 276 3.69 -3.01 -17.33
N GLY A 277 4.08 -3.88 -18.27
CA GLY A 277 5.41 -3.83 -18.87
C GLY A 277 5.38 -3.04 -20.17
N VAL A 278 6.28 -2.07 -20.31
CA VAL A 278 6.50 -1.33 -21.56
C VAL A 278 7.87 -1.71 -22.10
N ARG A 279 7.90 -2.32 -23.28
CA ARG A 279 9.14 -2.80 -23.92
C ARG A 279 9.65 -1.79 -24.95
N GLY A 280 10.96 -1.75 -25.12
CA GLY A 280 11.65 -1.00 -26.18
C GLY A 280 13.08 -1.50 -26.33
N SER A 281 13.70 -1.17 -27.47
CA SER A 281 15.09 -1.49 -27.79
C SER A 281 16.09 -0.42 -27.32
N SER A 282 15.57 0.73 -26.84
CA SER A 282 16.34 1.83 -26.29
C SER A 282 15.56 2.55 -25.17
N VAL A 283 16.26 3.32 -24.33
CA VAL A 283 15.69 4.25 -23.35
C VAL A 283 14.73 5.20 -24.05
N ALA A 284 15.13 5.79 -25.18
CA ALA A 284 14.28 6.72 -25.94
C ALA A 284 12.97 6.06 -26.40
N GLU A 285 13.05 4.84 -26.95
CA GLU A 285 11.85 4.12 -27.38
C GLU A 285 10.94 3.77 -26.18
N VAL A 286 11.53 3.38 -25.05
CA VAL A 286 10.77 3.10 -23.82
C VAL A 286 10.09 4.38 -23.32
N THR A 287 10.78 5.51 -23.25
CA THR A 287 10.21 6.78 -22.77
C THR A 287 9.11 7.29 -23.70
N ASP A 288 9.28 7.19 -25.02
CA ASP A 288 8.25 7.58 -26.00
C ASP A 288 6.97 6.74 -25.81
N ARG A 289 7.13 5.42 -25.63
CA ARG A 289 6.00 4.52 -25.38
C ARG A 289 5.35 4.75 -24.02
N LEU A 290 6.10 5.13 -22.99
CA LEU A 290 5.55 5.50 -21.69
C LEU A 290 4.66 6.74 -21.82
N ALA A 291 5.10 7.76 -22.56
CA ALA A 291 4.29 8.94 -22.84
C ALA A 291 2.99 8.57 -23.58
N GLU A 292 3.09 7.71 -24.61
CA GLU A 292 1.91 7.25 -25.36
C GLU A 292 0.92 6.47 -24.47
N VAL A 293 1.42 5.60 -23.58
CA VAL A 293 0.59 4.90 -22.57
C VAL A 293 -0.06 5.91 -21.61
N GLY A 294 0.69 6.92 -21.19
CA GLY A 294 0.22 8.02 -20.36
C GLY A 294 -1.03 8.68 -20.93
N GLU A 295 -0.94 9.11 -22.19
CA GLU A 295 -2.02 9.79 -22.91
C GLU A 295 -3.20 8.86 -23.22
N ARG A 296 -2.93 7.66 -23.72
CA ARG A 296 -3.98 6.78 -24.27
C ARG A 296 -4.69 5.94 -23.22
N VAL A 297 -4.08 5.74 -22.05
CA VAL A 297 -4.60 4.83 -21.02
C VAL A 297 -4.67 5.50 -19.64
N LEU A 298 -3.56 5.98 -19.10
CA LEU A 298 -3.50 6.44 -17.71
C LEU A 298 -4.35 7.70 -17.51
N ALA A 299 -4.26 8.69 -18.40
CA ALA A 299 -5.07 9.90 -18.34
C ALA A 299 -6.58 9.63 -18.42
N ARG A 300 -6.99 8.51 -19.04
CA ARG A 300 -8.40 8.10 -19.22
C ARG A 300 -8.92 7.20 -18.09
N THR A 301 -8.06 6.77 -17.17
CA THR A 301 -8.40 5.92 -16.01
C THR A 301 -8.20 6.64 -14.68
N ALA A 302 -7.61 7.83 -14.73
CA ALA A 302 -7.59 8.77 -13.62
C ALA A 302 -9.03 9.12 -13.23
N VAL A 303 -9.36 8.91 -11.96
CA VAL A 303 -10.61 9.44 -11.39
C VAL A 303 -10.44 10.96 -11.36
N PRO A 304 -11.39 11.76 -11.89
CA PRO A 304 -11.32 13.21 -11.76
C PRO A 304 -11.14 13.56 -10.28
N ALA A 305 -10.30 14.55 -9.97
CA ALA A 305 -10.25 15.09 -8.62
C ALA A 305 -11.69 15.44 -8.19
N PRO A 306 -12.11 15.08 -6.96
CA PRO A 306 -13.41 15.52 -6.48
C PRO A 306 -13.48 17.05 -6.58
N PRO A 307 -14.65 17.62 -6.91
CA PRO A 307 -14.80 19.07 -6.92
C PRO A 307 -14.41 19.64 -5.55
N PRO A 308 -13.84 20.86 -5.49
CA PRO A 308 -13.51 21.51 -4.23
C PRO A 308 -14.76 21.55 -3.33
N CYS A 309 -14.56 21.31 -2.03
CA CYS A 309 -15.68 21.30 -1.09
C CYS A 309 -16.30 22.69 -1.01
N THR A 310 -17.63 22.73 -1.01
CA THR A 310 -18.35 23.98 -0.78
C THR A 310 -18.44 24.27 0.71
N ASP A 311 -18.66 25.53 1.09
CA ASP A 311 -18.98 25.92 2.48
C ASP A 311 -20.19 25.16 3.04
N ALA A 312 -21.08 24.66 2.18
CA ALA A 312 -22.21 23.84 2.60
C ALA A 312 -21.76 22.43 3.02
N ASP A 313 -20.82 21.82 2.28
CA ASP A 313 -20.27 20.50 2.57
C ASP A 313 -19.46 20.50 3.87
N ALA A 314 -18.63 21.53 4.07
CA ALA A 314 -17.86 21.72 5.31
C ALA A 314 -18.78 21.85 6.54
N ARG A 315 -19.88 22.60 6.42
CA ARG A 315 -20.88 22.74 7.50
C ARG A 315 -21.65 21.45 7.76
N ALA A 316 -21.95 20.66 6.73
CA ALA A 316 -22.62 19.38 6.88
C ALA A 316 -21.74 18.37 7.64
N VAL A 317 -20.45 18.29 7.31
CA VAL A 317 -19.48 17.45 8.02
C VAL A 317 -19.32 17.91 9.47
N ALA A 318 -19.16 19.22 9.72
CA ALA A 318 -19.08 19.76 11.08
C ALA A 318 -20.35 19.45 11.91
N GLY A 319 -21.52 19.50 11.29
CA GLY A 319 -22.79 19.13 11.91
C GLY A 319 -22.87 17.64 12.29
N LEU A 320 -22.36 16.75 11.43
CA LEU A 320 -22.26 15.31 11.72
C LEU A 320 -21.31 15.03 12.89
N TYR A 321 -20.16 15.71 12.93
CA TYR A 321 -19.23 15.60 14.06
C TYR A 321 -19.84 16.11 15.37
N ALA A 322 -20.56 17.23 15.33
CA ALA A 322 -21.24 17.77 16.50
C ALA A 322 -22.35 16.83 17.01
N ALA A 323 -23.15 16.26 16.09
CA ALA A 323 -24.18 15.29 16.44
C ALA A 323 -23.60 13.98 16.99
N TYR A 324 -22.46 13.52 16.45
CA TYR A 324 -21.74 12.35 16.96
C TYR A 324 -21.15 12.60 18.36
N ALA A 325 -20.57 13.78 18.58
CA ALA A 325 -20.05 14.20 19.88
C ALA A 325 -21.16 14.32 20.94
N ASP A 326 -22.35 14.81 20.56
CA ASP A 326 -23.53 14.85 21.43
C ASP A 326 -24.14 13.46 21.69
N ALA A 327 -23.99 12.53 20.74
CA ALA A 327 -24.51 11.15 20.85
C ALA A 327 -23.65 10.23 21.73
N LEU A 328 -22.40 10.60 22.03
CA LEU A 328 -21.58 9.93 23.03
C LEU A 328 -22.15 10.19 24.42
N ASP A 329 -22.90 9.21 24.97
CA ASP A 329 -23.54 9.29 26.27
C ASP A 329 -22.51 9.55 27.39
N ARG A 330 -22.85 10.42 28.36
CA ARG A 330 -22.03 10.74 29.54
C ARG A 330 -21.58 9.48 30.30
N ARG A 331 -22.34 8.38 30.21
CA ARG A 331 -21.98 7.08 30.81
C ARG A 331 -20.81 6.36 30.13
N GLU A 332 -20.64 6.49 28.81
CA GLU A 332 -19.44 5.98 28.14
C GLU A 332 -18.22 6.86 28.45
N PHE A 333 -18.44 8.17 28.58
CA PHE A 333 -17.41 9.11 28.99
C PHE A 333 -16.89 8.83 30.42
N ASP A 334 -17.78 8.62 31.41
CA ASP A 334 -17.43 8.27 32.79
C ASP A 334 -16.77 6.88 32.92
N ARG A 335 -16.92 6.01 31.91
CA ARG A 335 -16.27 4.71 31.83
C ARG A 335 -14.87 4.83 31.26
N LEU A 336 -14.69 5.65 30.23
CA LEU A 336 -13.38 5.98 29.65
C LEU A 336 -12.51 6.74 30.66
N ASP A 337 -13.07 7.71 31.38
CA ASP A 337 -12.36 8.51 32.39
C ASP A 337 -11.78 7.65 33.54
N ARG A 338 -12.52 6.61 33.97
CA ARG A 338 -12.06 5.65 34.98
C ARG A 338 -10.95 4.70 34.50
N VAL A 339 -10.94 4.36 33.22
CA VAL A 339 -9.87 3.53 32.62
C VAL A 339 -8.60 4.36 32.46
N PHE A 340 -8.74 5.61 32.00
CA PHE A 340 -7.62 6.54 31.82
C PHE A 340 -6.95 6.95 33.13
N ALA A 341 -7.71 7.16 34.21
CA ALA A 341 -7.15 7.51 35.51
C ALA A 341 -6.31 6.38 36.14
N ALA A 342 -6.53 5.12 35.75
CA ALA A 342 -5.77 3.98 36.27
C ALA A 342 -4.43 3.78 35.54
N ASP A 343 -4.41 3.97 34.22
CA ASP A 343 -3.22 3.73 33.40
C ASP A 343 -2.21 4.89 33.47
N VAL A 344 -2.69 6.14 33.54
CA VAL A 344 -1.82 7.34 33.57
C VAL A 344 -1.10 7.50 34.92
N VAL A 345 -1.72 7.08 36.03
CA VAL A 345 -1.12 7.17 37.38
C VAL A 345 -0.05 6.09 37.60
N ALA A 346 -0.12 4.97 36.89
CA ALA A 346 0.88 3.90 36.98
C ALA A 346 2.19 4.25 36.23
N GLU A 347 2.12 5.13 35.21
CA GLU A 347 3.25 5.44 34.34
C GLU A 347 4.06 6.68 34.83
N TYR A 348 3.51 7.48 35.75
CA TYR A 348 4.18 8.69 36.28
C TYR A 348 3.93 8.93 37.79
N PRO A 349 4.75 8.34 38.70
CA PRO A 349 4.61 8.57 40.13
C PRO A 349 5.17 9.96 40.50
N GLY A 350 4.30 10.93 40.75
CA GLY A 350 4.70 12.24 41.29
C GLY A 350 3.76 13.43 41.06
N HIS A 351 2.63 13.26 40.39
CA HIS A 351 1.72 14.37 40.09
C HIS A 351 0.45 14.28 40.94
N GLU A 352 0.27 15.26 41.84
CA GLU A 352 -0.93 15.42 42.66
C GLU A 352 -2.16 15.74 41.78
N ARG A 353 -3.32 15.23 42.22
CA ARG A 353 -4.67 15.38 41.61
C ARG A 353 -4.87 16.71 40.88
N ILE A 354 -5.12 16.64 39.58
CA ILE A 354 -5.62 17.79 38.80
C ILE A 354 -7.14 17.79 38.90
N ASP A 355 -7.68 18.66 39.76
CA ASP A 355 -9.13 18.86 39.89
C ASP A 355 -9.65 19.78 38.76
N GLY A 356 -10.62 19.27 38.00
CA GLY A 356 -11.60 20.09 37.27
C GLY A 356 -11.45 20.15 35.74
N LEU A 357 -12.58 19.90 35.07
CA LEU A 357 -12.88 19.98 33.64
C LEU A 357 -12.22 21.15 32.87
N ALA A 358 -11.96 22.28 33.53
CA ALA A 358 -11.32 23.44 32.92
C ALA A 358 -9.82 23.22 32.64
N ALA A 359 -9.11 22.48 33.49
CA ALA A 359 -7.69 22.16 33.30
C ALA A 359 -7.49 21.12 32.20
N LEU A 360 -8.39 20.14 32.07
CA LEU A 360 -8.38 19.18 30.97
C LEU A 360 -8.71 19.85 29.63
N ILE A 361 -9.67 20.79 29.59
CA ILE A 361 -9.96 21.58 28.38
C ILE A 361 -8.78 22.50 28.03
N ALA A 362 -8.09 23.09 29.01
CA ALA A 362 -6.88 23.87 28.78
C ALA A 362 -5.70 23.01 28.29
N PHE A 363 -5.56 21.79 28.83
CA PHE A 363 -4.58 20.79 28.37
C PHE A 363 -4.90 20.31 26.95
N MET A 364 -6.15 19.97 26.64
CA MET A 364 -6.58 19.58 25.28
C MET A 364 -6.43 20.71 24.26
N ARG A 365 -6.59 21.97 24.68
CA ARG A 365 -6.32 23.14 23.82
C ARG A 365 -4.82 23.43 23.63
N GLY A 366 -3.97 23.01 24.57
CA GLY A 366 -2.52 23.22 24.53
C GLY A 366 -1.72 22.03 23.97
N SER A 367 -2.33 20.85 23.87
CA SER A 367 -1.65 19.59 23.54
C SER A 367 -2.46 18.78 22.54
N HIS A 368 -2.60 19.31 21.33
CA HIS A 368 -3.41 18.75 20.23
C HIS A 368 -2.98 17.35 19.73
N ALA A 369 -1.86 16.80 20.20
CA ALA A 369 -1.23 15.62 19.61
C ALA A 369 -1.46 14.30 20.35
N GLU A 370 -1.92 14.29 21.61
CA GLU A 370 -1.86 13.06 22.42
C GLU A 370 -3.19 12.50 22.93
N VAL A 371 -4.21 13.31 23.21
CA VAL A 371 -5.53 12.78 23.65
C VAL A 371 -6.37 12.25 22.48
N VAL A 372 -6.09 12.70 21.26
CA VAL A 372 -6.72 12.22 20.01
C VAL A 372 -6.41 10.74 19.70
N ARG A 373 -5.44 10.12 20.38
CA ARG A 373 -5.02 8.75 20.03
C ARG A 373 -6.01 7.65 20.42
N THR A 374 -6.92 7.87 21.39
CA THR A 374 -7.62 6.74 22.02
C THR A 374 -9.12 6.60 21.66
N VAL A 375 -9.78 7.62 21.08
CA VAL A 375 -11.24 7.57 20.84
C VAL A 375 -11.66 7.40 19.36
N HIS A 376 -10.74 7.53 18.39
CA HIS A 376 -11.12 7.57 16.98
C HIS A 376 -11.23 6.17 16.33
N ARG A 377 -12.47 5.65 16.22
CA ARG A 377 -12.78 4.45 15.43
C ARG A 377 -13.53 4.69 14.12
N VAL A 378 -13.91 5.91 13.76
CA VAL A 378 -14.70 6.15 12.55
C VAL A 378 -14.33 7.50 11.91
N VAL A 379 -13.49 7.47 10.87
CA VAL A 379 -13.19 8.55 9.90
C VAL A 379 -12.51 9.82 10.43
N ASP A 380 -11.36 10.17 9.87
CA ASP A 380 -10.76 11.51 9.98
C ASP A 380 -11.06 12.30 8.70
N VAL A 381 -11.62 13.51 8.83
CA VAL A 381 -11.80 14.45 7.72
C VAL A 381 -10.73 15.53 7.82
N ALA A 382 -9.75 15.51 6.94
CA ALA A 382 -8.75 16.57 6.82
C ALA A 382 -9.29 17.66 5.88
N VAL A 383 -9.22 18.93 6.29
CA VAL A 383 -9.58 20.07 5.43
C VAL A 383 -8.33 20.90 5.17
N THR A 384 -7.90 20.98 3.93
CA THR A 384 -6.74 21.78 3.50
C THR A 384 -7.24 23.03 2.76
N VAL A 385 -6.72 24.20 3.11
CA VAL A 385 -7.12 25.49 2.50
C VAL A 385 -5.93 26.09 1.76
N ASP A 386 -6.08 26.34 0.46
CA ASP A 386 -5.12 27.04 -0.39
C ASP A 386 -5.81 28.19 -1.14
N GLY A 387 -5.39 29.43 -0.85
CA GLY A 387 -6.09 30.64 -1.31
C GLY A 387 -7.57 30.64 -0.91
N ASP A 388 -8.45 30.84 -1.90
CA ASP A 388 -9.92 30.82 -1.73
C ASP A 388 -10.53 29.40 -1.84
N THR A 389 -9.71 28.35 -1.85
CA THR A 389 -10.15 26.98 -2.10
C THR A 389 -9.95 26.09 -0.87
N ALA A 390 -11.00 25.40 -0.43
CA ALA A 390 -10.95 24.40 0.64
C ALA A 390 -11.19 22.99 0.09
N THR A 391 -10.33 22.04 0.46
CA THR A 391 -10.38 20.64 0.03
C THR A 391 -10.59 19.75 1.26
N CYS A 392 -11.71 19.03 1.35
CA CYS A 392 -11.95 18.06 2.43
C CYS A 392 -11.63 16.63 1.96
N THR A 393 -10.86 15.91 2.75
CA THR A 393 -10.51 14.49 2.53
C THR A 393 -11.03 13.68 3.70
N ALA A 394 -12.07 12.88 3.49
CA ALA A 394 -12.51 11.87 4.45
C ALA A 394 -11.70 10.59 4.23
N ALA A 395 -10.81 10.24 5.16
CA ALA A 395 -9.99 9.05 5.04
C ALA A 395 -10.14 8.14 6.27
N LYS A 396 -10.02 6.82 6.05
CA LYS A 396 -9.65 5.90 7.12
C LYS A 396 -8.20 6.19 7.49
N ARG A 397 -7.88 6.19 8.79
CA ARG A 397 -6.65 6.66 9.46
C ARG A 397 -5.29 6.30 8.84
N ASN A 398 -5.18 5.44 7.84
CA ASN A 398 -3.90 5.08 7.24
C ASN A 398 -3.45 5.98 6.08
N ASP A 399 -4.28 6.89 5.57
CA ASP A 399 -3.94 7.66 4.35
C ASP A 399 -3.52 9.13 4.60
N LEU A 400 -3.62 9.66 5.82
CA LEU A 400 -3.51 11.11 6.08
C LEU A 400 -2.15 11.63 6.59
N TYR A 401 -1.11 10.80 6.63
CA TYR A 401 0.23 11.28 6.98
C TYR A 401 1.21 11.01 5.83
N ARG A 402 1.18 11.88 4.83
CA ARG A 402 2.28 12.12 3.88
C ARG A 402 2.71 13.58 4.05
N ASP A 403 3.95 13.80 4.44
CA ASP A 403 4.56 15.13 4.45
C ASP A 403 4.52 15.70 3.02
N GLY A 404 3.93 16.90 2.88
CA GLY A 404 4.10 17.76 1.70
C GLY A 404 2.92 17.88 0.76
N ASP A 405 2.36 16.76 0.26
CA ASP A 405 1.33 16.81 -0.79
C ASP A 405 0.18 15.82 -0.53
N ALA A 406 -1.03 16.36 -0.32
CA ALA A 406 -2.24 15.59 -0.10
C ALA A 406 -2.77 15.02 -1.43
N VAL A 407 -2.76 13.69 -1.58
CA VAL A 407 -3.47 12.99 -2.67
C VAL A 407 -4.70 12.29 -2.07
N PRO A 408 -5.92 12.79 -2.27
CA PRO A 408 -7.11 12.21 -1.66
C PRO A 408 -7.47 10.86 -2.29
N THR A 409 -7.62 9.82 -1.45
CA THR A 409 -8.23 8.54 -1.87
C THR A 409 -9.72 8.58 -1.50
N VAL A 410 -10.59 8.65 -2.50
CA VAL A 410 -12.06 8.63 -2.32
C VAL A 410 -12.53 7.18 -2.22
N VAL A 411 -13.13 6.79 -1.09
CA VAL A 411 -13.79 5.49 -0.92
C VAL A 411 -15.31 5.71 -0.95
N SER A 412 -15.98 5.28 -2.02
CA SER A 412 -17.44 5.25 -2.10
C SER A 412 -17.98 3.91 -1.60
N GLY A 413 -18.88 3.94 -0.61
CA GLY A 413 -19.57 2.76 -0.09
C GLY A 413 -21.00 3.14 0.31
N ARG A 414 -21.97 2.24 0.06
CA ARG A 414 -23.38 2.45 0.44
C ARG A 414 -23.50 2.46 1.95
N TYR A 415 -23.77 3.63 2.53
CA TYR A 415 -24.09 3.76 3.95
C TYR A 415 -25.54 3.30 4.18
N THR A 416 -25.73 2.47 5.21
CA THR A 416 -26.97 1.78 5.55
C THR A 416 -28.13 2.75 5.84
N ASP A 417 -29.36 2.32 5.52
CA ASP A 417 -30.63 3.08 5.61
C ASP A 417 -30.93 3.69 6.99
N GLU A 418 -30.19 3.36 8.04
CA GLU A 418 -30.33 3.96 9.38
C GLU A 418 -29.76 5.38 9.46
N LEU A 419 -28.68 5.69 8.72
CA LEU A 419 -28.11 7.05 8.67
C LEU A 419 -29.00 8.02 7.88
N VAL A 420 -29.72 7.53 6.86
CA VAL A 420 -30.67 8.32 6.07
C VAL A 420 -31.93 8.64 6.89
N ARG A 421 -32.41 7.71 7.73
CA ARG A 421 -33.57 7.97 8.62
C ARG A 421 -33.30 9.04 9.67
N ALA A 422 -32.05 9.21 10.11
CA ALA A 422 -31.66 10.30 11.01
C ALA A 422 -31.69 11.68 10.31
N ALA A 423 -31.51 11.71 8.98
CA ALA A 423 -31.52 12.94 8.19
C ALA A 423 -32.93 13.44 7.80
N ASP A 424 -33.94 12.55 7.76
CA ASP A 424 -35.33 12.91 7.39
C ASP A 424 -36.05 13.84 8.38
N GLY A 425 -35.46 14.10 9.56
CA GLY A 425 -36.00 15.02 10.58
C GLY A 425 -35.83 16.51 10.28
N TRP A 426 -34.97 16.88 9.31
CA TRP A 426 -34.60 18.28 9.07
C TRP A 426 -35.32 18.86 7.86
N ARG A 427 -36.63 19.11 7.96
CA ARG A 427 -37.36 19.94 6.99
C ARG A 427 -36.90 21.40 7.08
N ILE A 428 -36.00 21.80 6.19
CA ILE A 428 -35.57 23.20 6.01
C ILE A 428 -36.76 24.01 5.48
N ARG A 429 -37.41 24.81 6.34
CA ARG A 429 -38.31 25.89 5.90
C ARG A 429 -37.46 27.07 5.39
N ALA A 430 -37.39 27.23 4.08
CA ALA A 430 -36.83 28.44 3.47
C ALA A 430 -37.73 29.65 3.78
N ARG A 431 -37.21 30.62 4.54
CA ARG A 431 -37.78 31.98 4.61
C ARG A 431 -36.99 32.87 3.66
N ARG A 432 -37.63 33.31 2.57
CA ARG A 432 -37.18 34.46 1.78
C ARG A 432 -37.40 35.74 2.60
N SER A 433 -36.38 36.54 2.82
CA SER A 433 -36.53 37.97 3.12
C SER A 433 -35.95 38.79 1.99
N ARG A 434 -36.81 39.59 1.37
CA ARG A 434 -36.50 40.66 0.41
C ARG A 434 -36.09 41.95 1.13
N HIS A 435 -35.50 42.84 0.33
CA HIS A 435 -35.27 44.29 0.49
C HIS A 435 -33.94 44.65 1.17
N SER A 436 -33.10 45.52 0.62
CA SER A 436 -33.26 46.52 -0.47
C SER A 436 -31.94 46.72 -1.20
#